data_AF-A0A8H4UZ62-F1
#
_entry.id   AF-A0A8H4UZ62-F1
#
_cell.length_a   1.000
_cell.length_b   1.000
_cell.length_c   1.000
_cell.angle_alpha   90.00
_cell.angle_beta   90.00
_cell.angle_gamma   90.00
#
_symmetry.space_group_name_H-M   'P 1'
#
loop_
_entity.id
_entity.type
_entity.pdbx_description
1 polymer ?
#
loop_
_entity_poly.entity_id
_entity_poly.type
_entity_poly.pdbx_seq_one_letter_code
_entity_poly.pdbx_strand_id
1 'polypeptide(L)'
;MLATIPGLFMIERWGRRPLLLFGGIGMAISQFLVAGLGTGLARSDATNKASIVLICLFIFFYACSWGPVVWVVPGEIFSLKVRAKSMSLSTASNWLINWALAYSVPYMVGSGTGNLNLQAKKFFIWASFCVLASIIVWCLVYETKGLSLEQVDEMYAEIDKAWESHDFQAAIARRNSQRRSITSQAQPWNRHSAKTPSYSVHIEASPSSTLEDSERLQSRSSRGTIIEQEPSIRLRQFP
;
A
#
# COMPACT_ATOMS: atom_id res chain seq x y z
N MET A 1 -17.10 -8.05 -8.82
CA MET A 1 -17.95 -7.02 -8.19
C MET A 1 -18.67 -7.59 -6.97
N LEU A 2 -19.53 -8.62 -7.11
CA LEU A 2 -20.24 -9.19 -5.94
C LEU A 2 -19.33 -9.89 -4.93
N ALA A 3 -18.33 -10.67 -5.38
CA ALA A 3 -17.37 -11.33 -4.48
C ALA A 3 -16.41 -10.35 -3.78
N THR A 4 -16.29 -9.12 -4.28
CA THR A 4 -15.38 -8.12 -3.70
C THR A 4 -15.96 -7.47 -2.43
N ILE A 5 -17.30 -7.43 -2.29
CA ILE A 5 -17.98 -6.82 -1.13
C ILE A 5 -17.71 -7.62 0.17
N PRO A 6 -17.85 -8.96 0.20
CA PRO A 6 -17.43 -9.75 1.36
C PRO A 6 -15.93 -9.63 1.66
N GLY A 7 -15.09 -9.56 0.62
CA GLY A 7 -13.63 -9.40 0.77
C GLY A 7 -13.23 -8.13 1.51
N LEU A 8 -13.88 -7.00 1.19
CA LEU A 8 -13.67 -5.72 1.88
C LEU A 8 -14.16 -5.74 3.33
N PHE A 9 -15.16 -6.54 3.67
CA PHE A 9 -15.57 -6.70 5.07
C PHE A 9 -14.64 -7.65 5.84
N MET A 10 -14.19 -8.72 5.18
CA MET A 10 -13.28 -9.70 5.75
C MET A 10 -11.88 -9.13 6.03
N ILE A 11 -11.36 -8.22 5.20
CA ILE A 11 -10.04 -7.61 5.43
C ILE A 11 -9.98 -6.77 6.71
N GLU A 12 -11.05 -6.04 7.02
CA GLU A 12 -11.13 -5.23 8.23
C GLU A 12 -11.33 -6.09 9.47
N ARG A 13 -12.04 -7.23 9.35
CA ARG A 13 -12.33 -8.10 10.50
C ARG A 13 -11.22 -9.11 10.80
N TRP A 14 -10.61 -9.73 9.79
CA TRP A 14 -9.61 -10.78 9.99
C TRP A 14 -8.16 -10.31 9.91
N GLY A 15 -7.88 -9.15 9.31
CA GLY A 15 -6.51 -8.70 9.08
C GLY A 15 -5.95 -9.17 7.75
N ARG A 16 -4.74 -8.71 7.43
CA ARG A 16 -4.18 -8.83 6.07
C ARG A 16 -3.51 -10.19 5.87
N ARG A 17 -2.74 -10.67 6.85
CA ARG A 17 -1.98 -11.93 6.77
C ARG A 17 -2.88 -13.17 6.70
N PRO A 18 -3.84 -13.42 7.61
CA PRO A 18 -4.68 -14.62 7.54
C PRO A 18 -5.58 -14.64 6.30
N LEU A 19 -5.98 -13.47 5.79
CA LEU A 19 -6.79 -13.37 4.58
C LEU A 19 -6.00 -13.77 3.33
N LEU A 20 -4.74 -13.32 3.20
CA LEU A 20 -3.85 -13.73 2.11
C LEU A 20 -3.54 -15.23 2.16
N LEU A 21 -3.32 -15.79 3.36
CA LEU A 21 -3.08 -17.23 3.52
C LEU A 21 -4.32 -18.07 3.19
N PHE A 22 -5.49 -17.69 3.70
CA PHE A 22 -6.76 -18.37 3.41
C PHE A 22 -7.07 -18.36 1.91
N GLY A 23 -6.92 -17.18 1.29
CA GLY A 23 -7.08 -17.02 -0.15
C GLY A 23 -6.07 -17.83 -0.96
N GLY A 24 -4.79 -17.80 -0.56
CA GLY A 24 -3.71 -18.50 -1.23
C GLY A 24 -3.90 -20.02 -1.23
N ILE A 25 -4.29 -20.58 -0.08
CA ILE A 25 -4.61 -22.01 0.07
C ILE A 25 -5.84 -22.37 -0.76
N GLY A 26 -6.93 -21.59 -0.67
CA GLY A 26 -8.15 -21.83 -1.44
C GLY A 26 -7.92 -21.80 -2.96
N MET A 27 -7.10 -20.85 -3.42
CA MET A 27 -6.69 -20.76 -4.83
C MET A 27 -5.82 -21.95 -5.25
N ALA A 28 -4.83 -22.34 -4.44
CA ALA A 28 -3.95 -23.47 -4.73
C ALA A 28 -4.74 -24.78 -4.85
N ILE A 29 -5.64 -25.07 -3.89
CA ILE A 29 -6.49 -26.27 -3.91
C ILE A 29 -7.36 -26.29 -5.17
N SER A 30 -8.03 -25.18 -5.48
CA SER A 30 -8.90 -25.08 -6.66
C SER A 30 -8.13 -25.35 -7.96
N GLN A 31 -6.92 -24.78 -8.08
CA GLN A 31 -6.05 -24.98 -9.25
C GLN A 31 -5.49 -26.41 -9.36
N PHE A 32 -5.10 -27.03 -8.24
CA PHE A 32 -4.67 -28.43 -8.24
C PHE A 32 -5.80 -29.38 -8.64
N LEU A 33 -7.03 -29.12 -8.18
CA LEU A 33 -8.20 -29.91 -8.58
C LEU A 33 -8.48 -29.78 -10.08
N VAL A 34 -8.42 -28.57 -10.65
CA VAL A 34 -8.56 -28.35 -12.11
C VAL A 34 -7.45 -29.07 -12.88
N ALA A 35 -6.21 -28.99 -12.41
CA ALA A 35 -5.07 -29.64 -13.04
C ALA A 35 -5.20 -31.17 -13.01
N GLY A 36 -5.64 -31.73 -11.88
CA GLY A 36 -5.91 -33.16 -11.71
C GLY A 36 -7.05 -33.64 -12.61
N LEU A 37 -8.17 -32.93 -12.65
CA LEU A 37 -9.30 -33.26 -13.53
C LEU A 37 -8.89 -33.19 -15.02
N GLY A 38 -8.10 -32.20 -15.41
CA GLY A 38 -7.67 -32.01 -16.79
C GLY A 38 -6.58 -32.97 -17.26
N THR A 39 -5.90 -33.68 -16.35
CA THR A 39 -4.82 -34.64 -16.69
C THR A 39 -5.18 -36.10 -16.42
N GLY A 40 -6.03 -36.37 -15.42
CA GLY A 40 -6.36 -37.74 -14.99
C GLY A 40 -7.66 -38.30 -15.54
N LEU A 41 -8.57 -37.47 -16.07
CA LEU A 41 -9.87 -37.91 -16.59
C LEU A 41 -10.01 -37.65 -18.08
N ALA A 42 -10.72 -38.56 -18.76
CA ALA A 42 -11.12 -38.36 -20.14
C ALA A 42 -12.00 -37.10 -20.26
N ARG A 43 -11.83 -36.40 -21.39
CA ARG A 43 -12.55 -35.15 -21.65
C ARG A 43 -14.02 -35.45 -21.86
N SER A 44 -14.84 -35.12 -20.87
CA SER A 44 -16.29 -35.26 -20.88
C SER A 44 -16.96 -33.94 -20.55
N ASP A 45 -18.24 -33.80 -20.91
CA ASP A 45 -19.03 -32.61 -20.54
C ASP A 45 -19.10 -32.39 -19.02
N ALA A 46 -19.14 -33.48 -18.24
CA ALA A 46 -19.08 -33.41 -16.79
C ALA A 46 -17.74 -32.85 -16.29
N THR A 47 -16.62 -33.31 -16.83
CA THR A 47 -15.27 -32.82 -16.49
C THR A 47 -15.11 -31.33 -16.85
N ASN A 48 -15.65 -30.91 -17.99
CA ASN A 48 -15.63 -29.51 -18.42
C ASN A 48 -16.45 -28.62 -17.48
N LYS A 49 -17.68 -29.04 -17.12
CA LYS A 49 -18.54 -28.31 -16.17
C LYS A 49 -17.90 -28.19 -14.79
N ALA A 50 -17.35 -29.30 -14.26
CA ALA A 50 -16.65 -29.30 -12.98
C ALA A 50 -15.44 -28.35 -12.98
N SER A 51 -14.66 -28.32 -14.06
CA SER A 51 -13.52 -27.42 -14.21
C SER A 51 -13.94 -25.95 -14.16
N ILE A 52 -15.07 -25.60 -14.80
CA ILE A 52 -15.61 -24.23 -14.76
C ILE A 52 -15.97 -23.82 -13.33
N VAL A 53 -16.66 -24.68 -12.58
CA VAL A 53 -17.05 -24.41 -11.19
C VAL A 53 -15.82 -24.18 -10.31
N LEU A 54 -14.77 -25.00 -10.47
CA LEU A 54 -13.52 -24.83 -9.73
C LEU A 54 -12.77 -23.54 -10.10
N ILE A 55 -12.80 -23.13 -11.36
CA ILE A 55 -12.25 -21.84 -11.80
C ILE A 55 -13.04 -20.67 -11.18
N CYS A 56 -14.38 -20.78 -11.09
CA CYS A 56 -15.19 -19.79 -10.39
C CYS A 56 -14.84 -19.70 -8.90
N LEU A 57 -14.60 -20.83 -8.23
CA LEU A 57 -14.12 -20.85 -6.85
C LEU A 57 -12.74 -20.19 -6.71
N PHE A 58 -11.81 -20.47 -7.63
CA PHE A 58 -10.51 -19.78 -7.67
C PHE A 58 -10.69 -18.26 -7.76
N ILE A 59 -11.54 -17.77 -8.67
CA ILE A 59 -11.81 -16.33 -8.83
C ILE A 59 -12.44 -15.75 -7.57
N PHE A 60 -13.34 -16.48 -6.92
CA PHE A 60 -13.96 -16.04 -5.67
C PHE A 60 -12.92 -15.85 -4.56
N PHE A 61 -12.05 -16.84 -4.31
CA PHE A 61 -10.99 -16.72 -3.33
C PHE A 61 -10.03 -15.57 -3.67
N TYR A 62 -9.62 -15.47 -4.94
CA TYR A 62 -8.78 -14.35 -5.42
C TYR A 62 -9.43 -12.99 -5.13
N ALA A 63 -10.68 -12.80 -5.54
CA ALA A 63 -11.39 -11.53 -5.39
C ALA A 63 -11.60 -11.13 -3.93
N CYS A 64 -11.79 -12.10 -3.03
CA CYS A 64 -11.97 -11.86 -1.60
C CYS A 64 -10.67 -11.56 -0.84
N SER A 65 -9.50 -11.89 -1.42
CA SER A 65 -8.21 -11.84 -0.71
C SER A 65 -7.14 -11.12 -1.52
N TRP A 66 -6.45 -11.82 -2.42
CA TRP A 66 -5.32 -11.30 -3.18
C TRP A 66 -5.71 -10.12 -4.08
N GLY A 67 -6.93 -10.08 -4.60
CA GLY A 67 -7.43 -9.00 -5.45
C GLY A 67 -7.26 -7.61 -4.82
N PRO A 68 -7.92 -7.30 -3.69
CA PRO A 68 -7.77 -6.02 -3.01
C PRO A 68 -6.52 -5.92 -2.13
N VAL A 69 -6.12 -7.00 -1.44
CA VAL A 69 -5.12 -6.91 -0.38
C VAL A 69 -3.72 -6.60 -0.92
N VAL A 70 -3.36 -7.10 -2.11
CA VAL A 70 -2.02 -6.90 -2.68
C VAL A 70 -1.72 -5.43 -3.01
N TRP A 71 -2.77 -4.63 -3.22
CA TRP A 71 -2.64 -3.19 -3.47
C TRP A 71 -2.63 -2.37 -2.19
N VAL A 72 -3.22 -2.91 -1.12
CA VAL A 72 -3.31 -2.24 0.19
C VAL A 72 -2.03 -2.46 1.00
N VAL A 73 -1.52 -3.69 1.06
CA VAL A 73 -0.37 -4.07 1.90
C VAL A 73 0.89 -3.23 1.61
N PRO A 74 1.31 -2.98 0.36
CA PRO A 74 2.43 -2.09 0.06
C PRO A 74 2.27 -0.69 0.64
N GLY A 75 1.03 -0.17 0.71
CA GLY A 75 0.75 1.13 1.33
C GLY A 75 0.92 1.14 2.84
N GLU A 76 0.74 0.00 3.49
CA GLU A 76 0.81 -0.16 4.95
C GLU A 76 2.22 -0.52 5.44
N ILE A 77 3.02 -1.26 4.65
CA ILE A 77 4.36 -1.75 5.07
C ILE A 77 5.49 -0.74 4.88
N PHE A 78 5.38 0.18 3.92
CA PHE A 78 6.48 1.11 3.63
C PHE A 78 6.38 2.38 4.50
N SER A 79 7.50 2.76 5.12
CA SER A 79 7.64 4.03 5.84
C SER A 79 7.36 5.23 4.93
N LEU A 80 6.81 6.31 5.51
CA LEU A 80 6.33 7.51 4.80
C LEU A 80 7.36 8.09 3.82
N LYS A 81 8.65 8.04 4.17
CA LYS A 81 9.74 8.66 3.39
C LYS A 81 10.05 7.94 2.08
N VAL A 82 9.88 6.61 2.03
CA VAL A 82 10.25 5.77 0.88
C VAL A 82 9.05 5.20 0.13
N ARG A 83 7.85 5.32 0.71
CA ARG A 83 6.61 4.73 0.18
C ARG A 83 6.37 4.99 -1.29
N ALA A 84 6.50 6.24 -1.75
CA ALA A 84 6.22 6.58 -3.15
C ALA A 84 7.19 5.87 -4.12
N LYS A 85 8.47 5.77 -3.78
CA LYS A 85 9.50 5.09 -4.59
C LYS A 85 9.31 3.58 -4.58
N SER A 86 9.04 2.99 -3.40
CA SER A 86 8.80 1.55 -3.28
C SER A 86 7.52 1.12 -3.98
N MET A 87 6.45 1.92 -3.90
CA MET A 87 5.18 1.65 -4.56
C MET A 87 5.29 1.73 -6.08
N SER A 88 6.04 2.71 -6.62
CA SER A 88 6.28 2.81 -8.07
C SER A 88 7.11 1.64 -8.58
N LEU A 89 8.15 1.20 -7.84
CA LEU A 89 8.94 0.03 -8.19
C LEU A 89 8.09 -1.25 -8.16
N SER A 90 7.28 -1.45 -7.11
CA SER A 90 6.37 -2.60 -7.01
C SER A 90 5.39 -2.65 -8.18
N THR A 91 4.83 -1.49 -8.56
CA THR A 91 3.90 -1.39 -9.69
C THR A 91 4.61 -1.66 -11.01
N ALA A 92 5.79 -1.10 -11.22
CA ALA A 92 6.61 -1.35 -12.42
C ALA A 92 6.99 -2.84 -12.55
N SER A 93 7.42 -3.48 -11.46
CA SER A 93 7.69 -4.92 -11.43
C SER A 93 6.43 -5.74 -11.74
N ASN A 94 5.26 -5.34 -11.23
CA ASN A 94 3.99 -6.01 -11.55
C ASN A 94 3.71 -5.97 -13.06
N TRP A 95 3.82 -4.79 -13.68
CA TRP A 95 3.61 -4.64 -15.13
C TRP A 95 4.65 -5.40 -15.96
N LEU A 96 5.91 -5.44 -15.50
CA LEU A 96 6.96 -6.19 -16.17
C LEU A 96 6.68 -7.69 -16.17
N ILE A 97 6.25 -8.25 -15.03
CA ILE A 97 5.86 -9.66 -14.94
C ILE A 97 4.61 -9.93 -15.78
N ASN A 98 3.62 -9.02 -15.80
CA ASN A 98 2.45 -9.17 -16.66
C ASN A 98 2.84 -9.21 -18.15
N TRP A 99 3.78 -8.36 -18.58
CA TRP A 99 4.32 -8.40 -19.94
C TRP A 99 5.05 -9.72 -20.23
N ALA A 100 5.92 -10.17 -19.31
CA ALA A 100 6.65 -11.42 -19.46
C ALA A 100 5.72 -12.63 -19.55
N LEU A 101 4.65 -12.66 -18.74
CA LEU A 101 3.62 -13.70 -18.81
C LEU A 101 2.82 -13.63 -20.12
N ALA A 102 2.41 -12.43 -20.55
CA ALA A 102 1.69 -12.26 -21.82
C ALA A 102 2.53 -12.73 -23.02
N TYR A 103 3.85 -12.51 -22.98
CA TYR A 103 4.78 -13.01 -23.98
C TYR A 103 4.99 -14.53 -23.88
N SER A 104 5.16 -15.07 -22.66
CA SER A 104 5.58 -16.48 -22.46
C SER A 104 4.43 -17.49 -22.53
N VAL A 105 3.22 -17.12 -22.10
CA VAL A 105 2.06 -18.02 -22.03
C VAL A 105 1.65 -18.59 -23.41
N PRO A 106 1.65 -17.82 -24.52
CA PRO A 106 1.41 -18.36 -25.86
C PRO A 106 2.38 -19.48 -26.23
N TYR A 107 3.67 -19.36 -25.90
CA TYR A 107 4.67 -20.41 -26.16
C TYR A 107 4.47 -21.65 -25.27
N MET A 108 3.95 -21.46 -24.06
CA MET A 108 3.64 -22.56 -23.13
C MET A 108 2.41 -23.37 -23.55
N VAL A 109 1.42 -22.73 -24.18
CA VAL A 109 0.14 -23.34 -24.59
C VAL A 109 0.11 -23.73 -26.06
N GLY A 110 0.97 -23.13 -26.89
CA GLY A 110 1.04 -23.36 -28.33
C GLY A 110 1.30 -24.83 -28.69
N SER A 111 0.79 -25.23 -29.85
CA SER A 111 0.87 -26.58 -30.40
C SER A 111 1.78 -26.69 -31.63
N GLY A 112 2.65 -25.70 -31.87
CA GLY A 112 3.66 -25.73 -32.93
C GLY A 112 4.98 -26.39 -32.51
N THR A 113 5.80 -26.82 -33.47
CA THR A 113 7.13 -27.43 -33.26
C THR A 113 8.03 -26.51 -32.42
N GLY A 114 8.37 -26.94 -31.20
CA GLY A 114 9.13 -26.14 -30.22
C GLY A 114 8.31 -25.61 -29.04
N ASN A 115 6.97 -25.76 -29.06
CA ASN A 115 6.12 -25.39 -27.92
C ASN A 115 5.89 -26.57 -26.97
N LEU A 116 5.68 -26.24 -25.70
CA LEU A 116 5.68 -27.19 -24.59
C LEU A 116 4.39 -28.05 -24.52
N ASN A 117 3.35 -27.73 -25.32
CA ASN A 117 2.04 -28.40 -25.38
C ASN A 117 1.49 -28.78 -24.00
N LEU A 118 1.55 -27.84 -23.06
CA LEU A 118 1.32 -28.11 -21.64
C LEU A 118 -0.17 -28.19 -21.26
N GLN A 119 -1.09 -28.32 -22.23
CA GLN A 119 -2.56 -28.39 -22.09
C GLN A 119 -3.12 -28.10 -20.69
N ALA A 120 -3.49 -29.14 -19.93
CA ALA A 120 -3.98 -29.03 -18.54
C ALA A 120 -2.84 -28.99 -17.51
N LYS A 121 -1.63 -29.42 -17.88
CA LYS A 121 -0.44 -29.42 -17.02
C LYS A 121 -0.01 -28.01 -16.60
N LYS A 122 -0.33 -26.98 -17.40
CA LYS A 122 -0.09 -25.57 -17.04
C LYS A 122 -0.68 -25.20 -15.68
N PHE A 123 -1.84 -25.77 -15.32
CA PHE A 123 -2.50 -25.48 -14.05
C PHE A 123 -1.71 -25.99 -12.84
N PHE A 124 -0.90 -27.05 -12.97
CA PHE A 124 0.03 -27.46 -11.91
C PHE A 124 1.11 -26.41 -11.66
N ILE A 125 1.63 -25.77 -12.71
CA ILE A 125 2.62 -24.70 -12.59
C ILE A 125 1.99 -23.50 -11.87
N TRP A 126 0.81 -23.07 -12.29
CA TRP A 126 0.09 -21.97 -11.63
C TRP A 126 -0.28 -22.28 -10.17
N ALA A 127 -0.71 -23.51 -9.88
CA ALA A 127 -0.98 -23.97 -8.52
C ALA A 127 0.29 -23.92 -7.65
N SER A 128 1.44 -24.34 -8.20
CA SER A 128 2.71 -24.31 -7.49
C SER A 128 3.15 -22.88 -7.14
N PHE A 129 2.94 -21.93 -8.05
CA PHE A 129 3.17 -20.50 -7.77
C PHE A 129 2.22 -19.97 -6.70
N CYS A 130 0.95 -20.42 -6.65
CA CYS A 130 0.03 -20.03 -5.58
C CYS A 130 0.50 -20.55 -4.21
N VAL A 131 1.02 -21.78 -4.15
CA VAL A 131 1.60 -22.34 -2.91
C VAL A 131 2.86 -21.56 -2.51
N LEU A 132 3.78 -21.32 -3.45
CA LEU A 132 4.99 -20.55 -3.18
C LEU A 132 4.65 -19.14 -2.69
N ALA A 133 3.68 -18.47 -3.32
CA ALA A 133 3.22 -17.17 -2.89
C ALA A 133 2.61 -17.22 -1.47
N SER A 134 1.88 -18.28 -1.13
CA SER A 134 1.35 -18.49 0.23
C SER A 134 2.47 -18.69 1.26
N ILE A 135 3.53 -19.41 0.91
CA ILE A 135 4.72 -19.59 1.77
C ILE A 135 5.44 -18.25 1.95
N ILE A 136 5.62 -17.48 0.88
CA ILE A 136 6.23 -16.14 0.94
C ILE A 136 5.41 -15.22 1.86
N VAL A 137 4.08 -15.24 1.74
CA VAL A 137 3.21 -14.48 2.64
C VAL A 137 3.41 -14.94 4.08
N TRP A 138 3.48 -16.24 4.33
CA TRP A 138 3.68 -16.76 5.68
C TRP A 138 5.02 -16.33 6.29
N CYS A 139 6.09 -16.26 5.49
CA CYS A 139 7.45 -15.91 5.91
C CYS A 139 7.72 -14.40 5.99
N LEU A 140 7.15 -13.58 5.08
CA LEU A 140 7.56 -12.18 4.88
C LEU A 140 6.47 -11.16 5.21
N VAL A 141 5.20 -11.56 5.26
CA VAL A 141 4.11 -10.60 5.52
C VAL A 141 3.82 -10.52 7.01
N TYR A 142 4.07 -9.35 7.57
CA TYR A 142 3.73 -8.99 8.95
C TYR A 142 2.26 -8.55 9.01
N GLU A 143 1.62 -8.74 10.16
CA GLU A 143 0.24 -8.30 10.38
C GLU A 143 0.20 -6.80 10.74
N THR A 144 -0.34 -5.98 9.83
CA THR A 144 -0.42 -4.52 9.93
C THR A 144 -1.75 -3.99 10.48
N LYS A 145 -2.75 -4.87 10.71
CA LYS A 145 -4.09 -4.46 11.13
C LYS A 145 -4.07 -3.58 12.39
N GLY A 146 -4.65 -2.38 12.28
CA GLY A 146 -4.90 -1.48 13.42
C GLY A 146 -3.65 -0.78 13.97
N LEU A 147 -2.51 -0.88 13.28
CA LEU A 147 -1.29 -0.16 13.63
C LEU A 147 -1.19 1.16 12.85
N SER A 148 -0.66 2.19 13.49
CA SER A 148 -0.23 3.40 12.78
C SER A 148 1.05 3.13 12.01
N LEU A 149 1.37 3.99 11.04
CA LEU A 149 2.57 3.83 10.21
C LEU A 149 3.85 3.88 11.03
N GLU A 150 3.87 4.68 12.09
CA GLU A 150 4.99 4.77 13.03
C GLU A 150 5.15 3.49 13.86
N GLN A 151 4.03 2.88 14.25
CA GLN A 151 4.02 1.63 14.99
C GLN A 151 4.46 0.43 14.13
N VAL A 152 4.19 0.48 12.82
CA VAL A 152 4.70 -0.51 11.87
C VAL A 152 6.24 -0.41 11.78
N ASP A 153 6.79 0.80 11.72
CA ASP A 153 8.26 1.00 11.75
C ASP A 153 8.87 0.50 13.09
N GLU A 154 8.20 0.72 14.23
CA GLU A 154 8.62 0.18 15.54
C GLU A 154 8.56 -1.35 15.58
N MET A 155 7.52 -1.96 15.00
CA MET A 155 7.38 -3.41 14.90
C MET A 155 8.53 -4.04 14.11
N TYR A 156 8.90 -3.45 12.98
CA TYR A 156 10.02 -3.92 12.16
C TYR A 156 11.38 -3.80 12.88
N ALA A 157 11.49 -2.92 13.87
CA ALA A 157 12.70 -2.77 14.68
C ALA A 157 12.73 -3.74 15.89
N GLU A 158 11.57 -4.10 16.46
CA GLU A 158 11.49 -4.99 17.63
C GLU A 158 11.37 -6.48 17.27
N ILE A 159 10.83 -6.82 16.08
CA ILE A 159 10.52 -8.20 15.70
C ILE A 159 11.28 -8.61 14.44
N ASP A 160 12.13 -9.63 14.58
CA ASP A 160 12.91 -10.20 13.46
C ASP A 160 12.08 -11.13 12.55
N LYS A 161 10.98 -11.71 13.04
CA LYS A 161 10.22 -12.76 12.37
C LYS A 161 8.77 -12.35 12.09
N ALA A 162 8.36 -12.44 10.83
CA ALA A 162 7.00 -12.07 10.39
C ALA A 162 5.89 -12.85 11.09
N TRP A 163 6.14 -14.10 11.52
CA TRP A 163 5.10 -14.90 12.15
C TRP A 163 4.83 -14.54 13.62
N GLU A 164 5.75 -13.85 14.29
CA GLU A 164 5.64 -13.40 15.69
C GLU A 164 4.90 -12.05 15.81
N SER A 165 4.60 -11.39 14.68
CA SER A 165 3.97 -10.07 14.64
C SER A 165 2.57 -9.99 15.27
N HIS A 166 1.91 -11.13 15.49
CA HIS A 166 0.55 -11.16 16.05
C HIS A 166 0.52 -10.66 17.52
N ASP A 167 1.55 -10.96 18.29
CA ASP A 167 1.60 -10.61 19.72
C ASP A 167 1.97 -9.14 19.94
N PHE A 168 2.56 -8.50 18.93
CA PHE A 168 2.94 -7.09 18.97
C PHE A 168 1.75 -6.16 19.18
N GLN A 169 0.60 -6.47 18.55
CA GLN A 169 -0.61 -5.66 18.71
C GLN A 169 -1.11 -5.67 20.15
N ALA A 170 -1.10 -6.84 20.79
CA ALA A 170 -1.47 -6.97 22.19
C ALA A 170 -0.47 -6.23 23.10
N ALA A 171 0.83 -6.24 22.76
CA ALA A 171 1.86 -5.51 23.48
C ALA A 171 1.66 -3.99 23.38
N ILE A 172 1.41 -3.44 22.19
CA ILE A 172 1.14 -2.01 21.99
C ILE A 172 -0.15 -1.58 22.69
N ALA A 173 -1.22 -2.37 22.60
CA ALA A 173 -2.48 -2.06 23.28
C ALA A 173 -2.28 -1.95 24.80
N ARG A 174 -1.47 -2.85 25.39
CA ARG A 174 -1.07 -2.77 26.80
C ARG A 174 -0.25 -1.52 27.10
N ARG A 175 0.80 -1.23 26.32
CA ARG A 175 1.64 -0.02 26.47
C ARG A 175 0.80 1.27 26.43
N ASN A 176 -0.14 1.37 25.50
CA ASN A 176 -1.04 2.51 25.36
C ASN A 176 -2.00 2.67 26.55
N SER A 177 -2.54 1.55 27.06
CA SER A 177 -3.43 1.57 28.23
C SER A 177 -2.70 2.04 29.50
N GLN A 178 -1.48 1.58 29.72
CA GLN A 178 -0.63 1.97 30.84
C GLN A 178 -0.16 3.43 30.74
N ARG A 179 0.17 3.90 29.53
CA ARG A 179 0.51 5.31 29.31
C ARG A 179 -0.68 6.23 29.63
N ARG A 180 -1.91 5.83 29.29
CA ARG A 180 -3.13 6.58 29.62
C ARG A 180 -3.39 6.63 31.13
N SER A 181 -3.19 5.53 31.87
CA SER A 181 -3.37 5.51 33.33
C SER A 181 -2.34 6.40 34.03
N ILE A 182 -1.08 6.39 33.58
CA ILE A 182 -0.02 7.26 34.12
C ILE A 182 -0.35 8.73 33.86
N THR A 183 -0.72 9.10 32.63
CA THR A 183 -1.10 10.50 32.31
C THR A 183 -2.34 10.95 33.10
N SER A 184 -3.31 10.06 33.31
CA SER A 184 -4.50 10.35 34.12
C SER A 184 -4.16 10.55 35.60
N GLN A 185 -3.19 9.81 36.15
CA GLN A 185 -2.73 9.98 37.53
C GLN A 185 -1.78 11.17 37.71
N ALA A 186 -1.03 11.54 36.68
CA ALA A 186 -0.11 12.68 36.70
C ALA A 186 -0.83 14.05 36.68
N GLN A 187 -2.16 14.09 36.48
CA GLN A 187 -2.96 15.33 36.60
C GLN A 187 -3.74 15.44 37.92
N PRO A 188 -3.10 15.85 39.04
CA PRO A 188 -3.85 16.54 40.10
C PRO A 188 -3.48 18.02 40.33
N TRP A 189 -2.40 18.58 39.78
CA TRP A 189 -1.86 19.84 40.35
C TRP A 189 -2.35 21.19 39.77
N ASN A 190 -2.93 21.28 38.56
CA ASN A 190 -3.18 22.60 37.94
C ASN A 190 -4.66 22.96 37.71
N ARG A 191 -5.57 22.59 38.62
CA ARG A 191 -6.97 23.07 38.57
C ARG A 191 -7.26 24.25 39.53
N HIS A 192 -6.32 24.62 40.40
CA HIS A 192 -6.51 25.71 41.38
C HIS A 192 -5.59 26.94 41.25
N SER A 193 -4.69 27.00 40.26
CA SER A 193 -3.71 28.12 40.14
C SER A 193 -3.85 28.99 38.88
N ALA A 194 -5.01 29.02 38.23
CA ALA A 194 -5.28 29.95 37.12
C ALA A 194 -6.20 31.10 37.57
N LYS A 195 -5.72 31.95 38.49
CA LYS A 195 -6.17 33.35 38.55
C LYS A 195 -5.20 34.15 37.70
N THR A 196 -5.47 34.26 36.40
CA THR A 196 -4.81 35.26 35.55
C THR A 196 -5.27 36.66 36.00
N PRO A 197 -4.37 37.59 36.32
CA PRO A 197 -4.75 38.99 36.48
C PRO A 197 -5.13 39.52 35.10
N SER A 198 -6.38 39.96 34.93
CA SER A 198 -6.84 40.64 33.72
C SER A 198 -6.13 41.99 33.61
N TYR A 199 -5.11 42.07 32.75
CA TYR A 199 -4.55 43.36 32.34
C TYR A 199 -5.32 43.84 31.11
N SER A 200 -6.26 44.77 31.30
CA SER A 200 -6.94 45.48 30.22
C SER A 200 -6.00 46.53 29.66
N VAL A 201 -5.44 46.26 28.47
CA VAL A 201 -4.70 47.26 27.70
C VAL A 201 -5.70 48.27 27.16
N HIS A 202 -5.82 49.41 27.82
CA HIS A 202 -6.50 50.58 27.27
C HIS A 202 -5.60 51.15 26.16
N ILE A 203 -6.03 51.00 24.90
CA ILE A 203 -5.44 51.72 23.77
C ILE A 203 -6.01 53.14 23.79
N GLU A 204 -5.23 54.07 24.34
CA GLU A 204 -5.48 55.50 24.19
C GLU A 204 -4.93 55.92 22.83
N ALA A 205 -5.83 56.32 21.93
CA ALA A 205 -5.48 56.81 20.61
C ALA A 205 -4.87 58.21 20.74
N SER A 206 -3.55 58.32 20.58
CA SER A 206 -2.87 59.60 20.35
C SER A 206 -2.80 59.90 18.84
N PRO A 207 -3.13 61.12 18.38
CA PRO A 207 -3.23 61.43 16.96
C PRO A 207 -1.88 61.80 16.32
N SER A 208 -1.82 61.57 15.01
CA SER A 208 -0.92 62.15 13.99
C SER A 208 0.58 61.78 13.98
N SER A 209 0.95 60.88 13.06
CA SER A 209 2.22 60.93 12.30
C SER A 209 2.23 60.03 11.05
N THR A 210 1.07 59.84 10.40
CA THR A 210 0.89 58.92 9.26
C THR A 210 1.28 59.50 7.88
N LEU A 211 2.22 60.45 7.78
CA LEU A 211 2.58 61.03 6.48
C LEU A 211 4.10 61.06 6.17
N GLU A 212 4.98 60.92 7.16
CA GLU A 212 6.44 60.98 6.89
C GLU A 212 7.06 59.63 6.48
N ASP A 213 6.44 58.49 6.84
CA ASP A 213 7.01 57.17 6.54
C ASP A 213 6.69 56.66 5.12
N SER A 214 5.63 57.19 4.48
CA SER A 214 5.28 56.84 3.10
C SER A 214 6.22 57.42 2.04
N GLU A 215 6.78 58.62 2.27
CA GLU A 215 7.75 59.23 1.34
C GLU A 215 9.15 58.58 1.44
N ARG A 216 9.54 58.11 2.63
CA ARG A 216 10.83 57.43 2.81
C ARG A 216 10.87 56.06 2.12
N LEU A 217 9.74 55.38 1.98
CA LEU A 217 9.66 54.07 1.32
C LEU A 217 9.63 54.15 -0.22
N GLN A 218 9.10 55.23 -0.81
CA GLN A 218 9.18 55.43 -2.27
C GLN A 218 10.57 55.87 -2.74
N SER A 219 11.30 56.67 -1.96
CA SER A 219 12.66 57.12 -2.34
C SER A 219 13.70 55.99 -2.40
N ARG A 220 13.44 54.87 -1.73
CA ARG A 220 14.34 53.72 -1.62
C ARG A 220 14.14 52.68 -2.72
N SER A 221 12.99 52.67 -3.40
CA SER A 221 12.69 51.73 -4.49
C SER A 221 13.25 52.18 -5.85
N SER A 222 13.46 53.49 -6.06
CA SER A 222 13.92 54.02 -7.37
C SER A 222 15.44 53.98 -7.59
N ARG A 223 16.22 53.41 -6.66
CA ARG A 223 17.70 53.49 -6.70
C ARG A 223 18.41 52.14 -6.92
N GLY A 224 17.68 51.10 -7.36
CA GLY A 224 18.19 49.72 -7.43
C GLY A 224 18.07 49.00 -8.78
N THR A 225 17.93 49.69 -9.92
CA THR A 225 17.73 49.02 -11.22
C THR A 225 18.40 49.72 -12.40
N ILE A 226 19.74 49.69 -12.49
CA ILE A 226 20.54 49.83 -13.72
C ILE A 226 21.87 49.09 -13.36
N ILE A 227 22.36 48.02 -13.99
CA ILE A 227 22.91 47.88 -15.35
C ILE A 227 23.06 46.36 -15.62
N GLU A 228 22.38 45.79 -16.63
CA GLU A 228 23.01 44.86 -17.57
C GLU A 228 22.14 44.80 -18.85
N GLN A 229 22.70 45.32 -19.94
CA GLN A 229 22.07 45.41 -21.26
C GLN A 229 22.25 44.10 -22.04
N GLU A 230 21.15 43.54 -22.55
CA GLU A 230 21.16 42.57 -23.65
C GLU A 230 21.43 43.28 -24.99
N PRO A 231 22.22 42.69 -25.91
CA PRO A 231 22.16 43.05 -27.33
C PRO A 231 21.41 42.00 -28.14
N SER A 232 20.47 42.49 -28.94
CA SER A 232 19.59 41.72 -29.81
C SER A 232 20.20 41.47 -31.21
N ILE A 233 19.61 40.48 -31.91
CA ILE A 233 19.59 40.27 -33.38
C ILE A 233 20.75 39.45 -33.99
N ARG A 234 20.47 38.24 -34.52
CA ARG A 234 20.15 38.01 -35.97
C ARG A 234 20.00 36.51 -36.31
N LEU A 235 18.85 36.15 -36.91
CA LEU A 235 18.62 34.90 -37.63
C LEU A 235 19.49 34.85 -38.91
N ARG A 236 20.21 33.75 -39.13
CA ARG A 236 20.78 33.39 -40.44
C ARG A 236 20.14 32.09 -40.93
N GLN A 237 19.43 32.21 -42.04
CA GLN A 237 19.24 31.13 -43.00
C GLN A 237 20.59 30.78 -43.62
N PHE A 238 20.79 29.50 -43.94
CA PHE A 238 21.89 29.01 -44.78
C PHE A 238 21.30 28.21 -45.95
N PRO A 239 22.02 28.16 -47.08
CA PRO A 239 21.51 27.80 -48.41
C PRO A 239 21.25 26.31 -48.60
#